data_AF-A0A914GSX6-F1
#
_entry.id   AF-A0A914GSX6-F1
#
_cell.length_a   1.000
_cell.length_b   1.000
_cell.length_c   1.000
_cell.angle_alpha   90.00
_cell.angle_beta   90.00
_cell.angle_gamma   90.00
#
_symmetry.space_group_name_H-M   'P 1'
#
loop_
_entity.id
_entity.type
_entity.pdbx_description
1 polymer ?
#
loop_
_entity_poly.entity_id
_entity_poly.type
_entity_poly.pdbx_seq_one_letter_code
_entity_poly.pdbx_strand_id
1 'polypeptide(L)'
;MAAIDLSQEVRLYDNNAERDRIDNMAELYAMVNALECLEKVFSRDYIHAKEYTAECSKLLVQIKVALRLVSGVTIEEFARTYHIQCPAALERIREDRPITLKLNIRAVDELFPNLNDLYASINAMSTLPDDFDAKLKVKAWHDKLHGMAAHEEISDEVARQMIFELETAYNAFQRFLRST
;
A
#
# COMPACT_ATOMS: atom_id res chain seq x y z
N MET A 1 -36.15 -29.00 -9.05
CA MET A 1 -34.77 -29.15 -8.54
C MET A 1 -34.23 -30.47 -9.06
N ALA A 2 -33.17 -30.45 -9.86
CA ALA A 2 -32.51 -31.69 -10.28
C ALA A 2 -31.87 -32.37 -9.05
N ALA A 3 -32.03 -33.69 -8.95
CA ALA A 3 -31.44 -34.47 -7.86
C ALA A 3 -29.92 -34.48 -8.00
N ILE A 4 -29.20 -34.17 -6.91
CA ILE A 4 -27.74 -34.25 -6.88
C ILE A 4 -27.36 -35.73 -6.89
N ASP A 5 -26.73 -36.19 -7.96
CA ASP A 5 -26.21 -37.55 -8.08
C ASP A 5 -24.87 -37.65 -7.33
N LEU A 6 -24.91 -38.28 -6.16
CA LEU A 6 -23.74 -38.49 -5.28
C LEU A 6 -22.75 -39.52 -5.83
N SER A 7 -23.04 -40.19 -6.95
CA SER A 7 -22.16 -41.18 -7.57
C SER A 7 -21.19 -40.60 -8.59
N GLN A 8 -21.33 -39.31 -8.94
CA GLN A 8 -20.45 -38.62 -9.87
C GLN A 8 -19.53 -37.62 -9.16
N GLU A 9 -18.25 -37.61 -9.54
CA GLU A 9 -17.28 -36.64 -9.04
C GLU A 9 -17.59 -35.25 -9.62
N VAL A 10 -17.81 -34.27 -8.73
CA VAL A 10 -18.09 -32.89 -9.13
C VAL A 10 -16.81 -32.23 -9.61
N ARG A 11 -16.85 -31.70 -10.83
CA ARG A 11 -15.73 -30.96 -11.41
C ARG A 11 -15.80 -29.49 -11.04
N LEU A 12 -14.64 -28.91 -10.81
CA LEU A 12 -14.50 -27.49 -10.48
C LEU A 12 -14.69 -26.59 -11.72
N TYR A 13 -14.46 -27.11 -12.92
CA TYR A 13 -14.66 -26.41 -14.19
C TYR A 13 -15.03 -27.39 -15.30
N ASP A 14 -15.75 -26.89 -16.31
CA ASP A 14 -16.18 -27.65 -17.48
C ASP A 14 -15.40 -27.27 -18.76
N ASN A 15 -14.66 -26.15 -18.76
CA ASN A 15 -13.91 -25.66 -19.92
C ASN A 15 -12.67 -24.84 -19.52
N ASN A 16 -11.79 -24.60 -20.50
CA ASN A 16 -10.52 -23.87 -20.29
C ASN A 16 -10.74 -22.44 -19.77
N ALA A 17 -11.75 -21.72 -20.27
CA ALA A 17 -11.99 -20.35 -19.82
C ALA A 17 -12.47 -20.29 -18.36
N GLU A 18 -13.22 -21.29 -17.90
CA GLU A 18 -13.61 -21.41 -16.50
C GLU A 18 -12.43 -21.81 -15.62
N ARG A 19 -11.59 -22.74 -16.09
CA ARG A 19 -10.33 -23.08 -15.41
C ARG A 19 -9.46 -21.84 -15.21
N ASP A 20 -9.25 -21.04 -16.25
CA ASP A 20 -8.43 -19.82 -16.17
C ASP A 20 -9.01 -18.82 -15.16
N ARG A 21 -10.34 -18.66 -15.10
CA ARG A 21 -10.99 -17.82 -14.08
C ARG A 21 -10.74 -18.34 -12.68
N ILE A 22 -10.83 -19.65 -12.48
CA ILE A 22 -10.62 -20.28 -11.17
C ILE A 22 -9.17 -20.20 -10.74
N ASP A 23 -8.22 -20.39 -11.66
CA ASP A 23 -6.80 -20.22 -11.39
C ASP A 23 -6.49 -18.77 -10.99
N ASN A 24 -7.06 -17.77 -11.67
CA ASN A 24 -6.93 -16.36 -11.28
C ASN A 24 -7.51 -16.06 -9.88
N MET A 25 -8.65 -16.67 -9.54
CA MET A 25 -9.25 -16.53 -8.21
C MET A 25 -8.39 -17.19 -7.13
N ALA A 26 -7.84 -18.38 -7.41
CA ALA A 26 -6.96 -19.09 -6.50
C ALA A 26 -5.66 -18.31 -6.23
N GLU A 27 -5.10 -17.70 -7.28
CA GLU A 27 -3.93 -16.82 -7.19
C GLU A 27 -4.21 -15.62 -6.27
N LEU A 28 -5.32 -14.91 -6.49
CA LEU A 28 -5.73 -13.79 -5.64
C LEU A 28 -5.92 -14.23 -4.18
N TYR A 29 -6.61 -15.36 -3.96
CA TYR A 29 -6.82 -15.92 -2.62
C TYR A 29 -5.48 -16.22 -1.92
N ALA A 30 -4.52 -16.83 -2.64
CA ALA A 30 -3.21 -17.15 -2.10
C ALA A 30 -2.43 -15.88 -1.72
N MET A 31 -2.44 -14.85 -2.57
CA MET A 31 -1.75 -13.58 -2.31
C MET A 31 -2.31 -12.86 -1.08
N VAL A 32 -3.64 -12.83 -0.91
CA VAL A 32 -4.28 -12.20 0.27
C VAL A 32 -3.89 -12.92 1.56
N ASN A 33 -3.87 -14.25 1.56
CA ASN A 33 -3.41 -15.03 2.71
C ASN A 33 -1.92 -14.84 3.00
N ALA A 34 -1.09 -14.73 1.95
CA ALA A 34 0.33 -14.44 2.10
C ALA A 34 0.56 -13.07 2.75
N LEU A 35 -0.20 -12.06 2.33
CA LEU A 35 -0.15 -10.72 2.93
C LEU A 35 -0.58 -10.73 4.40
N GLU A 36 -1.61 -11.50 4.76
CA GLU A 36 -2.03 -11.68 6.15
C GLU A 36 -0.93 -12.30 7.01
N CYS A 37 -0.25 -13.33 6.48
CA CYS A 37 0.89 -13.94 7.15
C CYS A 37 2.04 -12.93 7.32
N LEU A 38 2.33 -12.14 6.28
CA LEU A 38 3.36 -11.10 6.32
C LEU A 38 3.09 -10.06 7.42
N GLU A 39 1.86 -9.57 7.51
CA GLU A 39 1.44 -8.64 8.56
C GLU A 39 1.61 -9.26 9.96
N LYS A 40 1.25 -10.54 10.15
CA LYS A 40 1.37 -11.26 11.43
C LYS A 40 2.81 -11.52 11.86
N VAL A 41 3.71 -11.85 10.93
CA VAL A 41 5.12 -12.05 11.28
C VAL A 41 5.81 -10.71 11.56
N PHE A 42 5.41 -9.65 10.86
CA PHE A 42 5.88 -8.30 11.15
C PHE A 42 5.39 -7.82 12.52
N SER A 43 4.11 -8.02 12.86
CA SER A 43 3.56 -7.64 14.18
C SER A 43 4.14 -8.42 15.35
N ARG A 44 4.92 -9.47 15.09
CA ARG A 44 5.61 -10.32 16.09
C ARG A 44 7.12 -10.14 16.06
N ASP A 45 7.61 -9.11 15.36
CA ASP A 45 9.03 -8.78 15.21
C ASP A 45 9.88 -9.94 14.63
N TYR A 46 9.29 -10.81 13.81
CA TYR A 46 10.02 -11.90 13.14
C TYR A 46 10.64 -11.50 11.80
N ILE A 47 10.34 -10.30 11.29
CA ILE A 47 10.89 -9.76 10.04
C ILE A 47 11.23 -8.28 10.22
N HIS A 48 12.36 -7.85 9.67
CA HIS A 48 12.82 -6.47 9.80
C HIS A 48 11.98 -5.53 8.94
N ALA A 49 11.81 -4.28 9.37
CA ALA A 49 10.98 -3.28 8.70
C ALA A 49 11.33 -3.10 7.20
N LYS A 50 12.62 -3.16 6.85
CA LYS A 50 13.10 -3.06 5.46
C LYS A 50 12.62 -4.21 4.59
N GLU A 51 12.74 -5.45 5.10
CA GLU A 51 12.32 -6.66 4.39
C GLU A 51 10.79 -6.71 4.26
N TYR A 52 10.07 -6.39 5.35
CA TYR A 52 8.62 -6.25 5.34
C TYR A 52 8.16 -5.24 4.28
N THR A 53 8.77 -4.05 4.22
CA THR A 53 8.34 -3.00 3.29
C THR A 53 8.50 -3.44 1.84
N ALA A 54 9.60 -4.10 1.50
CA ALA A 54 9.86 -4.60 0.16
C ALA A 54 8.84 -5.67 -0.26
N GLU A 55 8.63 -6.70 0.57
CA GLU A 55 7.71 -7.79 0.26
C GLU A 55 6.25 -7.35 0.29
N CYS A 56 5.87 -6.47 1.22
CA CYS A 56 4.51 -5.92 1.30
C CYS A 56 4.17 -5.10 0.04
N SER A 57 5.10 -4.24 -0.41
CA SER A 57 4.92 -3.45 -1.64
C SER A 57 4.74 -4.34 -2.86
N LYS A 58 5.55 -5.40 -2.96
CA LYS A 58 5.46 -6.37 -4.06
C LYS A 58 4.12 -7.11 -4.06
N LEU A 59 3.69 -7.61 -2.90
CA LEU A 59 2.40 -8.30 -2.75
C LEU A 59 1.22 -7.39 -3.09
N LEU A 60 1.24 -6.13 -2.63
CA LEU A 60 0.19 -5.15 -2.96
C LEU A 60 0.04 -4.92 -4.46
N VAL A 61 1.17 -4.75 -5.17
CA VAL A 61 1.16 -4.59 -6.63
C VAL A 61 0.61 -5.85 -7.31
N GLN A 62 1.02 -7.04 -6.87
CA GLN A 62 0.56 -8.30 -7.43
C GLN A 62 -0.95 -8.51 -7.19
N ILE A 63 -1.44 -8.24 -5.99
CA ILE A 63 -2.87 -8.30 -5.65
C ILE A 63 -3.68 -7.36 -6.53
N LYS A 64 -3.19 -6.14 -6.77
CA LYS A 64 -3.85 -5.16 -7.64
C LYS A 64 -3.97 -5.65 -9.09
N VAL A 65 -2.96 -6.36 -9.59
CA VAL A 65 -3.00 -6.99 -10.92
C VAL A 65 -3.97 -8.17 -10.91
N ALA A 66 -3.88 -9.05 -9.92
CA ALA A 66 -4.75 -10.22 -9.80
C ALA A 66 -6.24 -9.83 -9.68
N LEU A 67 -6.57 -8.79 -8.91
CA LEU A 67 -7.93 -8.24 -8.82
C LEU A 67 -8.50 -7.82 -10.18
N ARG A 68 -7.67 -7.26 -11.07
CA ARG A 68 -8.10 -6.89 -12.43
C ARG A 68 -8.41 -8.11 -13.29
N LEU A 69 -7.71 -9.23 -13.06
CA LEU A 69 -7.91 -10.49 -13.78
C LEU A 69 -9.15 -11.25 -13.30
N VAL A 70 -9.51 -11.13 -12.03
CA VAL A 70 -10.72 -11.75 -11.47
C VAL A 70 -12.00 -11.04 -11.91
N SER A 71 -11.92 -9.74 -12.25
CA SER A 71 -12.95 -8.89 -12.87
C SER A 71 -14.34 -8.88 -12.23
N GLY A 72 -14.85 -7.70 -11.85
CA GLY A 72 -16.26 -7.51 -11.47
C GLY A 72 -16.61 -7.79 -10.01
N VAL A 73 -15.62 -8.01 -9.14
CA VAL A 73 -15.80 -8.08 -7.68
C VAL A 73 -14.78 -7.20 -6.96
N THR A 74 -15.21 -6.53 -5.90
CA THR A 74 -14.27 -5.85 -4.99
C THR A 74 -13.53 -6.87 -4.13
N ILE A 75 -12.42 -6.46 -3.51
CA ILE A 75 -11.70 -7.34 -2.59
C ILE A 75 -12.57 -7.71 -1.38
N GLU A 76 -13.45 -6.81 -0.93
CA GLU A 76 -14.40 -7.06 0.16
C GLU A 76 -15.47 -8.08 -0.23
N GLU A 77 -15.98 -8.00 -1.47
CA GLU A 77 -16.93 -8.98 -2.00
C GLU A 77 -16.27 -10.35 -2.16
N PHE A 78 -15.06 -10.39 -2.71
CA PHE A 78 -14.27 -11.61 -2.83
C PHE A 78 -14.01 -12.26 -1.47
N ALA A 79 -13.60 -11.46 -0.47
CA ALA A 79 -13.36 -11.95 0.89
C ALA A 79 -14.61 -12.51 1.55
N ARG A 80 -15.78 -11.91 1.31
CA ARG A 80 -17.06 -12.42 1.82
C ARG A 80 -17.45 -13.73 1.15
N THR A 81 -17.36 -13.80 -0.17
CA THR A 81 -17.74 -14.98 -0.97
C THR A 81 -16.90 -16.20 -0.64
N TYR A 82 -15.60 -16.02 -0.45
CA TYR A 82 -14.65 -17.11 -0.17
C TYR A 82 -14.26 -17.22 1.31
N HIS A 83 -14.98 -16.55 2.20
CA HIS A 83 -14.76 -16.57 3.65
C HIS A 83 -13.31 -16.30 4.08
N ILE A 84 -12.65 -15.34 3.43
CA ILE A 84 -11.27 -14.95 3.74
C ILE A 84 -11.23 -14.25 5.10
N GLN A 85 -10.56 -14.88 6.08
CA GLN A 85 -10.37 -14.35 7.44
C GLN A 85 -9.01 -13.64 7.56
N CYS A 86 -8.83 -12.57 6.77
CA CYS A 86 -7.56 -11.84 6.69
C CYS A 86 -7.74 -10.35 7.02
N PRO A 87 -8.10 -9.99 8.27
CA PRO A 87 -8.39 -8.60 8.63
C PRO A 87 -7.19 -7.67 8.43
N ALA A 88 -5.96 -8.11 8.71
CA ALA A 88 -4.78 -7.27 8.55
C ALA A 88 -4.45 -7.04 7.06
N ALA A 89 -4.56 -8.09 6.25
CA ALA A 89 -4.38 -7.98 4.81
C ALA A 89 -5.42 -7.05 4.16
N LEU A 90 -6.69 -7.16 4.57
CA LEU A 90 -7.77 -6.33 4.00
C LEU A 90 -7.58 -4.85 4.34
N GLU A 91 -7.19 -4.52 5.57
CA GLU A 91 -6.82 -3.14 5.92
C GLU A 91 -5.61 -2.65 5.11
N ARG A 92 -4.58 -3.50 4.96
CA ARG A 92 -3.39 -3.17 4.16
C ARG A 92 -3.72 -2.92 2.69
N ILE A 93 -4.57 -3.75 2.08
CA ILE A 93 -5.03 -3.58 0.69
C ILE A 93 -5.84 -2.28 0.55
N ARG A 94 -6.69 -1.94 1.54
CA ARG A 94 -7.45 -0.69 1.56
C ARG A 94 -6.54 0.54 1.63
N GLU A 95 -5.44 0.46 2.39
CA GLU A 95 -4.46 1.55 2.49
C GLU A 95 -3.56 1.70 1.24
N ASP A 96 -3.44 0.66 0.39
CA ASP A 96 -2.59 0.58 -0.83
C ASP A 96 -1.12 1.00 -0.60
N ARG A 97 -0.61 0.84 0.62
CA ARG A 97 0.79 1.11 1.00
C ARG A 97 1.19 0.28 2.20
N PRO A 98 2.47 -0.14 2.35
CA PRO A 98 2.95 -0.76 3.59
C PRO A 98 2.85 0.21 4.78
N ILE A 99 3.02 -0.27 6.01
CA ILE A 99 3.03 0.56 7.24
C ILE A 99 4.17 1.61 7.27
N THR A 100 4.86 1.89 6.15
CA THR A 100 6.17 2.55 5.98
C THR A 100 6.43 3.79 6.84
N LEU A 101 5.44 4.64 7.07
CA LEU A 101 5.62 5.84 7.87
C LEU A 101 5.41 5.63 9.39
N LYS A 102 4.73 4.56 9.80
CA LYS A 102 4.67 4.08 11.20
C LYS A 102 5.85 3.15 11.57
N LEU A 103 6.82 2.92 10.66
CA LEU A 103 7.96 1.99 10.81
C LEU A 103 9.23 2.55 11.46
N ASN A 104 9.15 3.64 12.23
CA ASN A 104 10.28 4.11 13.03
C ASN A 104 11.55 4.55 12.25
N ILE A 105 11.47 4.77 10.94
CA ILE A 105 12.54 5.48 10.21
C ILE A 105 12.49 6.94 10.66
N ARG A 106 13.40 7.28 11.57
CA ARG A 106 13.47 8.59 12.22
C ARG A 106 14.78 9.30 11.99
N ALA A 107 15.80 8.55 11.64
CA ALA A 107 17.13 9.09 11.41
C ALA A 107 17.08 10.06 10.22
N VAL A 108 17.67 11.24 10.42
CA VAL A 108 17.65 12.32 9.43
C VAL A 108 18.35 11.88 8.15
N ASP A 109 19.45 11.14 8.23
CA ASP A 109 20.17 10.61 7.07
C ASP A 109 19.38 9.61 6.22
N GLU A 110 18.43 8.89 6.83
CA GLU A 110 17.50 8.01 6.12
C GLU A 110 16.31 8.77 5.52
N LEU A 111 15.80 9.80 6.21
CA LEU A 111 14.62 10.57 5.78
C LEU A 111 14.94 11.67 4.77
N PHE A 112 16.05 12.39 4.98
CA PHE A 112 16.39 13.61 4.25
C PHE A 112 16.59 13.40 2.75
N PRO A 113 17.26 12.34 2.26
CA PRO A 113 17.45 12.13 0.81
C PRO A 113 16.11 12.08 0.05
N ASN A 114 15.16 11.29 0.55
CA ASN A 114 13.83 11.16 -0.06
C ASN A 114 13.05 12.49 -0.04
N LEU A 115 13.15 13.22 1.06
CA LEU A 115 12.49 14.52 1.20
C LEU A 115 13.12 15.59 0.30
N ASN A 116 14.45 15.59 0.16
CA ASN A 116 15.18 16.48 -0.74
C ASN A 116 14.82 16.22 -2.21
N ASP A 117 14.74 14.96 -2.61
CA ASP A 117 14.32 14.59 -3.97
C ASP A 117 12.87 15.03 -4.25
N LEU A 118 11.97 14.87 -3.27
CA LEU A 118 10.60 15.36 -3.36
C LEU A 118 10.56 16.89 -3.48
N TYR A 119 11.31 17.61 -2.64
CA TYR A 119 11.38 19.07 -2.66
C TYR A 119 11.93 19.59 -4.00
N ALA A 120 13.01 19.00 -4.50
CA ALA A 120 13.57 19.33 -5.81
C ALA A 120 12.58 19.09 -6.95
N SER A 121 11.90 17.93 -6.94
CA SER A 121 10.90 17.57 -7.94
C SER A 121 9.71 18.53 -7.96
N ILE A 122 9.21 18.93 -6.79
CA ILE A 122 8.11 19.89 -6.66
C ILE A 122 8.54 21.28 -7.15
N ASN A 123 9.75 21.72 -6.85
CA ASN A 123 10.24 23.04 -7.31
C ASN A 123 10.53 23.09 -8.81
N ALA A 124 10.88 21.95 -9.42
CA ALA A 124 11.06 21.86 -10.87
C ALA A 124 9.73 21.96 -11.65
N MET A 125 8.59 21.78 -10.98
CA MET A 125 7.28 21.79 -11.61
C MET A 125 6.77 23.23 -11.79
N SER A 126 6.94 23.77 -13.00
CA SER A 126 6.51 25.13 -13.35
C SER A 126 5.00 25.33 -13.40
N THR A 127 4.21 24.25 -13.42
CA THR A 127 2.75 24.30 -13.42
C THR A 127 2.17 24.55 -12.03
N LEU A 128 2.96 24.38 -10.97
CA LEU A 128 2.52 24.59 -9.59
C LEU A 128 2.67 26.06 -9.17
N PRO A 129 1.63 26.67 -8.57
CA PRO A 129 1.74 27.99 -7.94
C PRO A 129 2.83 28.02 -6.86
N ASP A 130 3.49 29.17 -6.70
CA ASP A 130 4.55 29.33 -5.69
C ASP A 130 4.03 29.32 -4.25
N ASP A 131 2.79 29.75 -4.06
CA ASP A 131 2.07 29.75 -2.78
C ASP A 131 1.27 28.46 -2.55
N PHE A 132 1.48 27.43 -3.39
CA PHE A 132 0.77 26.17 -3.26
C PHE A 132 1.10 25.49 -1.92
N ASP A 133 0.06 25.25 -1.11
CA ASP A 133 0.17 24.71 0.24
C ASP A 133 1.04 23.44 0.34
N ALA A 134 0.95 22.54 -0.63
CA ALA A 134 1.79 21.33 -0.65
C ALA A 134 3.29 21.64 -0.80
N LYS A 135 3.63 22.64 -1.62
CA LYS A 135 5.01 23.10 -1.85
C LYS A 135 5.57 23.73 -0.58
N LEU A 136 4.78 24.56 0.10
CA LEU A 136 5.15 25.19 1.36
C LEU A 136 5.36 24.17 2.49
N LYS A 137 4.49 23.16 2.60
CA LYS A 137 4.63 22.08 3.59
C LYS A 137 5.88 21.24 3.38
N VAL A 138 6.12 20.80 2.14
CA VAL A 138 7.33 20.01 1.82
C VAL A 138 8.59 20.82 2.10
N LYS A 139 8.59 22.12 1.75
CA LYS A 139 9.69 23.03 2.07
C LYS A 139 9.95 23.13 3.58
N ALA A 140 8.90 23.31 4.38
CA ALA A 140 9.03 23.43 5.83
C ALA A 140 9.68 22.19 6.45
N TRP A 141 9.28 20.99 6.01
CA TRP A 141 9.92 19.74 6.47
C TRP A 141 11.34 19.59 5.96
N HIS A 142 11.61 19.96 4.70
CA HIS A 142 12.95 19.95 4.14
C HIS A 142 13.89 20.82 4.98
N ASP A 143 13.52 22.08 5.23
CA ASP A 143 14.33 23.02 5.98
C ASP A 143 14.53 22.56 7.44
N LYS A 144 13.49 21.95 8.04
CA LYS A 144 13.57 21.39 9.39
C LYS A 144 14.57 20.24 9.48
N LEU A 145 14.50 19.26 8.58
CA LEU A 145 15.43 18.11 8.59
C LEU A 145 16.85 18.49 8.17
N HIS A 146 17.00 19.42 7.23
CA HIS A 146 18.32 19.95 6.84
C HIS A 146 19.05 20.63 8.01
N GLY A 147 18.30 21.20 8.96
CA GLY A 147 18.84 21.83 10.15
C GLY A 147 19.31 20.86 11.24
N MET A 148 19.01 19.56 11.11
CA MET A 148 19.36 18.52 12.07
C MET A 148 20.64 17.79 11.62
N ALA A 149 21.38 17.22 12.57
CA ALA A 149 22.51 16.38 12.25
C ALA A 149 22.02 15.05 11.65
N ALA A 150 22.79 14.50 10.71
CA ALA A 150 22.48 13.26 9.99
C ALA A 150 22.07 12.08 10.90
N HIS A 151 22.71 11.95 12.07
CA HIS A 151 22.47 10.86 13.02
C HIS A 151 21.34 11.14 14.01
N GLU A 152 20.75 12.34 14.00
CA GLU A 152 19.64 12.65 14.89
C GLU A 152 18.36 11.94 14.43
N GLU A 153 17.56 11.52 15.40
CA GLU A 153 16.25 10.92 15.15
C GLU A 153 15.13 11.91 15.49
N ILE A 154 14.12 12.01 14.63
CA ILE A 154 12.89 12.73 14.97
C ILE A 154 12.03 11.94 15.99
N SER A 155 11.36 12.65 16.90
CA SER A 155 10.47 12.01 17.88
C SER A 155 9.20 11.43 17.24
N ASP A 156 8.48 10.55 17.95
CA ASP A 156 7.21 9.97 17.51
C ASP A 156 6.20 11.05 17.08
N GLU A 157 6.13 12.10 17.88
CA GLU A 157 5.21 13.21 17.68
C GLU A 157 5.56 13.99 16.41
N VAL A 158 6.86 14.26 16.21
CA VAL A 158 7.36 14.95 15.01
C VAL A 158 7.13 14.09 13.76
N ALA A 159 7.40 12.78 13.85
CA ALA A 159 7.14 11.85 12.76
C ALA A 159 5.65 11.82 12.39
N ARG A 160 4.74 11.69 13.37
CA ARG A 160 3.29 11.72 13.14
C ARG A 160 2.83 13.00 12.45
N GLN A 161 3.37 14.14 12.88
CA GLN A 161 3.03 15.42 12.26
C GLN A 161 3.54 15.50 10.82
N MET A 162 4.77 15.05 10.56
CA MET A 162 5.35 15.00 9.21
C MET A 162 4.49 14.14 8.27
N ILE A 163 4.06 12.98 8.74
CA ILE A 163 3.20 12.06 7.99
C ILE A 163 1.89 12.75 7.61
N PHE A 164 1.20 13.30 8.60
CA PHE A 164 -0.09 13.96 8.38
C PHE A 164 0.00 15.12 7.37
N GLU A 165 1.05 15.95 7.50
CA GLU A 165 1.23 17.10 6.61
C GLU A 165 1.63 16.70 5.19
N LEU A 166 2.53 15.72 5.03
CA LEU A 166 2.92 15.21 3.72
C LEU A 166 1.76 14.50 3.01
N GLU A 167 0.92 13.76 3.73
CA GLU A 167 -0.31 13.17 3.18
C GLU A 167 -1.31 14.24 2.74
N THR A 168 -1.48 15.28 3.56
CA THR A 168 -2.34 16.40 3.22
C THR A 168 -1.83 17.13 1.96
N ALA A 169 -0.52 17.36 1.89
CA ALA A 169 0.16 17.96 0.74
C ALA A 169 -0.02 17.10 -0.53
N TYR A 170 0.18 15.78 -0.44
CA TYR A 170 -0.03 14.85 -1.54
C TYR A 170 -1.49 14.85 -2.02
N ASN A 171 -2.46 14.82 -1.12
CA ASN A 171 -3.88 14.86 -1.47
C ASN A 171 -4.27 16.17 -2.16
N ALA A 172 -3.75 17.31 -1.68
CA ALA A 172 -3.94 18.60 -2.34
C ALA A 172 -3.34 18.60 -3.76
N PHE A 173 -2.14 18.06 -3.91
CA PHE A 173 -1.47 17.92 -5.20
C PHE A 173 -2.24 17.01 -6.17
N GLN A 174 -2.73 15.86 -5.72
CA GLN A 174 -3.58 14.95 -6.51
C GLN A 174 -4.89 15.62 -6.97
N ARG A 175 -5.50 16.45 -6.12
CA ARG A 175 -6.69 17.24 -6.49
C ARG A 175 -6.35 18.26 -7.59
N PHE A 176 -5.22 18.94 -7.47
CA PHE A 176 -4.74 19.89 -8.47
C PHE A 176 -4.50 19.22 -9.84
N LEU A 177 -3.87 18.03 -9.86
CA LEU A 177 -3.66 17.26 -11.09
C LEU A 177 -4.96 16.78 -11.75
N ARG A 178 -6.03 16.60 -10.97
CA ARG A 178 -7.36 16.22 -11.50
C ARG A 178 -8.16 17.42 -12.00
N SER A 179 -7.80 18.64 -11.58
CA SER A 179 -8.46 19.88 -11.99
C SER A 179 -7.78 20.59 -13.15
N THR A 180 -6.59 20.14 -13.55
CA THR A 180 -5.82 20.65 -14.70
C THR A 180 -6.05 19.74 -15.90
#